data_AF-A0A537K7C0-F1
#
_entry.id   AF-A0A537K7C0-F1
#
_cell.length_a   1.000
_cell.length_b   1.000
_cell.length_c   1.000
_cell.angle_alpha   90.00
_cell.angle_beta   90.00
_cell.angle_gamma   90.00
#
_symmetry.space_group_name_H-M   'P 1'
#
loop_
_entity.id
_entity.type
_entity.pdbx_description
1 polymer ?
#
loop_
_entity_poly.entity_id
_entity_poly.type
_entity_poly.pdbx_seq_one_letter_code
_entity_poly.pdbx_strand_id
1 'polypeptide(L)'
;MKPKLILFALLLGFFSSNSQITMTLRKSFIDSFKNKLTIKANYEVYFAHKNPNAGSKDGDLHFAGFDKKIGLPIVAEIMNAKEFDDAVQKVHDFEGKGKPLNKLPLTGVWRLWCEHPGDIEAFKQGKTNIEIENTNPPHVFEIHPATQIDTIDLSSSLHKINGYTYKDAEDAFSRYSNLRCKIKQTAKTITIETNGIGYNYVDFWLKFNNTDNLVVSDGLFAFCTIYNSDFDPQDEDQGDLITHKLRVAFVKGSSLYDKAKTLKKGDFLHVVGIPRISLTLISWRAAHANTQPEVLTWNLPFEIVAVGELD
;
A
#
# COMPACT_ATOMS: atom_id res chain seq x y z
N MET A 1 -17.06 -50.42 -17.84
CA MET A 1 -16.10 -49.93 -16.84
C MET A 1 -15.27 -48.81 -17.46
N LYS A 2 -15.49 -47.56 -17.04
CA LYS A 2 -14.65 -46.41 -17.43
C LYS A 2 -13.80 -46.04 -16.22
N PRO A 3 -12.46 -45.88 -16.34
CA PRO A 3 -11.65 -45.48 -15.21
C PRO A 3 -11.91 -44.00 -14.92
N LYS A 4 -12.27 -43.68 -13.67
CA LYS A 4 -12.33 -42.31 -13.17
C LYS A 4 -10.89 -41.86 -12.91
N LEU A 5 -10.42 -40.88 -13.69
CA LEU A 5 -9.19 -40.15 -13.40
C LEU A 5 -9.45 -39.28 -12.17
N ILE A 6 -8.92 -39.67 -11.01
CA ILE A 6 -8.93 -38.83 -9.80
C ILE A 6 -7.82 -37.81 -9.99
N LEU A 7 -8.21 -36.56 -10.26
CA LEU A 7 -7.30 -35.42 -10.29
C LEU A 7 -7.01 -35.03 -8.82
N PHE A 8 -5.82 -35.42 -8.33
CA PHE A 8 -5.30 -34.91 -7.06
C PHE A 8 -4.92 -33.43 -7.29
N ALA A 9 -5.77 -32.52 -6.81
CA ALA A 9 -5.40 -31.12 -6.69
C ALA A 9 -4.33 -31.00 -5.60
N LEU A 10 -3.07 -30.84 -6.00
CA LEU A 10 -2.00 -30.44 -5.08
C LEU A 10 -2.30 -29.01 -4.62
N LEU A 11 -2.91 -28.88 -3.44
CA LEU A 11 -2.88 -27.65 -2.65
C LEU A 11 -1.42 -27.40 -2.27
N LEU A 12 -0.71 -26.63 -3.11
CA LEU A 12 0.53 -25.97 -2.73
C LEU A 12 0.18 -24.89 -1.69
N GLY A 13 0.05 -25.31 -0.44
CA GLY A 13 0.19 -24.40 0.68
C GLY A 13 1.62 -23.87 0.66
N PHE A 14 1.79 -22.63 0.19
CA PHE A 14 3.04 -21.91 0.39
C PHE A 14 3.20 -21.69 1.90
N PHE A 15 3.94 -22.58 2.55
CA PHE A 15 4.63 -22.27 3.79
C PHE A 15 5.71 -21.24 3.44
N SER A 16 5.36 -19.96 3.42
CA SER A 16 6.37 -18.90 3.44
C SER A 16 7.19 -19.12 4.70
N SER A 17 8.48 -19.46 4.55
CA SER A 17 9.40 -19.38 5.67
C SER A 17 9.27 -17.96 6.25
N ASN A 18 9.16 -17.84 7.57
CA ASN A 18 9.11 -16.55 8.27
C ASN A 18 10.47 -15.84 8.16
N SER A 19 10.86 -15.47 6.94
CA SER A 19 12.04 -14.69 6.65
C SER A 19 11.82 -13.31 7.25
N GLN A 20 12.72 -12.93 8.17
CA GLN A 20 12.75 -11.59 8.73
C GLN A 20 13.21 -10.62 7.64
N ILE A 21 12.37 -9.64 7.33
CA ILE A 21 12.62 -8.61 6.32
C ILE A 21 13.19 -7.38 7.00
N THR A 22 14.31 -6.90 6.49
CA THR A 22 14.96 -5.69 6.99
C THR A 22 14.85 -4.56 5.98
N MET A 23 14.29 -3.42 6.38
CA MET A 23 14.19 -2.21 5.55
C MET A 23 15.00 -1.08 6.19
N THR A 24 16.00 -0.57 5.49
CA THR A 24 16.82 0.56 5.97
C THR A 24 16.55 1.81 5.14
N LEU A 25 15.94 2.80 5.79
CA LEU A 25 15.55 4.08 5.20
C LEU A 25 16.42 5.22 5.73
N ARG A 26 16.62 6.25 4.90
CA ARG A 26 17.26 7.50 5.30
C ARG A 26 16.27 8.32 6.14
N LYS A 27 16.72 8.90 7.26
CA LYS A 27 15.86 9.77 8.09
C LYS A 27 15.29 10.95 7.30
N SER A 28 16.09 11.52 6.40
CA SER A 28 15.63 12.60 5.50
C SER A 28 14.49 12.17 4.57
N PHE A 29 14.46 10.90 4.13
CA PHE A 29 13.34 10.37 3.36
C PHE A 29 12.08 10.30 4.24
N ILE A 30 12.20 9.71 5.43
CA ILE A 30 11.10 9.61 6.40
C ILE A 30 10.52 10.99 6.70
N ASP A 31 11.36 11.97 7.03
CA ASP A 31 10.92 13.32 7.36
C ASP A 31 10.23 14.02 6.19
N SER A 32 10.65 13.73 4.94
CA SER A 32 10.06 14.30 3.74
C SER A 32 8.67 13.72 3.42
N PHE A 33 8.36 12.51 3.88
CA PHE A 33 7.19 11.75 3.44
C PHE A 33 6.22 11.29 4.54
N LYS A 34 6.60 11.37 5.83
CA LYS A 34 5.79 10.79 6.93
C LYS A 34 4.35 11.29 7.07
N ASN A 35 4.05 12.46 6.52
CA ASN A 35 2.72 13.05 6.42
C ASN A 35 2.43 13.52 4.98
N LYS A 36 2.81 12.70 3.99
CA LYS A 36 2.41 12.87 2.60
C LYS A 36 1.69 11.61 2.14
N LEU A 37 0.79 11.75 1.19
CA LEU A 37 0.08 10.60 0.60
C LEU A 37 0.79 10.14 -0.66
N THR A 38 1.27 11.10 -1.45
CA THR A 38 1.80 10.88 -2.79
C THR A 38 3.30 11.13 -2.88
N ILE A 39 3.92 10.54 -3.89
CA ILE A 39 5.29 10.79 -4.28
C ILE A 39 5.35 11.08 -5.78
N LYS A 40 6.13 12.11 -6.13
CA LYS A 40 6.55 12.36 -7.52
C LYS A 40 7.88 11.66 -7.78
N ALA A 41 7.94 10.92 -8.89
CA ALA A 41 9.07 10.15 -9.38
C ALA A 41 9.36 10.47 -10.85
N ASN A 42 10.64 10.42 -11.21
CA ASN A 42 11.13 10.31 -12.58
C ASN A 42 11.46 8.82 -12.81
N TYR A 43 10.41 8.06 -13.08
CA TYR A 43 10.39 6.61 -12.95
C TYR A 43 11.04 5.93 -14.15
N GLU A 44 12.04 5.10 -13.89
CA GLU A 44 12.65 4.24 -14.89
C GLU A 44 11.80 2.95 -14.96
N VAL A 45 11.01 2.79 -16.03
CA VAL A 45 10.18 1.58 -16.23
C VAL A 45 11.05 0.46 -16.77
N TYR A 46 11.29 -0.57 -15.96
CA TYR A 46 12.09 -1.72 -16.37
C TYR A 46 11.22 -2.76 -17.08
N PHE A 47 10.09 -3.11 -16.49
CA PHE A 47 9.15 -4.10 -17.04
C PHE A 47 7.73 -3.68 -16.72
N ALA A 48 6.80 -3.96 -17.64
CA ALA A 48 5.37 -3.76 -17.44
C ALA A 48 4.58 -5.01 -17.81
N HIS A 49 3.46 -5.25 -17.14
CA HIS A 49 2.50 -6.26 -17.60
C HIS A 49 2.08 -5.95 -19.03
N LYS A 50 1.96 -6.98 -19.85
CA LYS A 50 1.51 -6.82 -21.24
C LYS A 50 0.10 -6.24 -21.34
N ASN A 51 -0.78 -6.64 -20.42
CA ASN A 51 -2.15 -6.16 -20.32
C ASN A 51 -2.47 -5.91 -18.85
N PRO A 52 -3.41 -4.99 -18.54
CA PRO A 52 -4.08 -4.96 -17.24
C PRO A 52 -4.56 -6.35 -16.83
N ASN A 53 -4.49 -6.65 -15.54
CA ASN A 53 -5.06 -7.86 -15.00
C ASN A 53 -6.59 -7.89 -15.24
N ALA A 54 -7.19 -9.08 -15.16
CA ALA A 54 -8.65 -9.17 -15.14
C ALA A 54 -9.18 -8.61 -13.81
N GLY A 55 -10.40 -8.07 -13.75
CA GLY A 55 -10.96 -7.55 -12.50
C GLY A 55 -11.02 -8.58 -11.37
N SER A 56 -11.18 -9.87 -11.68
CA SER A 56 -11.08 -10.97 -10.71
C SER A 56 -9.67 -11.22 -10.17
N LYS A 57 -8.68 -10.51 -10.70
CA LYS A 57 -7.28 -10.49 -10.31
C LYS A 57 -6.86 -9.02 -10.20
N ASP A 58 -7.49 -8.25 -9.32
CA ASP A 58 -7.27 -6.81 -9.02
C ASP A 58 -7.51 -5.79 -10.15
N GLY A 59 -7.47 -6.16 -11.42
CA GLY A 59 -7.71 -5.23 -12.52
C GLY A 59 -6.57 -4.23 -12.76
N ASP A 60 -5.45 -4.38 -12.06
CA ASP A 60 -4.36 -3.41 -12.07
C ASP A 60 -3.40 -3.67 -13.23
N LEU A 61 -2.66 -2.61 -13.63
CA LEU A 61 -1.47 -2.76 -14.45
C LEU A 61 -0.23 -2.63 -13.56
N HIS A 62 0.50 -3.71 -13.36
CA HIS A 62 1.78 -3.70 -12.63
C HIS A 62 2.92 -3.34 -13.57
N PHE A 63 3.81 -2.47 -13.10
CA PHE A 63 5.07 -2.17 -13.76
C PHE A 63 6.16 -1.91 -12.72
N ALA A 64 7.29 -2.56 -12.93
CA ALA A 64 8.43 -2.52 -12.02
C ALA A 64 9.50 -1.58 -12.55
N GLY A 65 10.24 -0.99 -11.61
CA GLY A 65 11.17 0.05 -11.96
C GLY A 65 11.89 0.68 -10.78
N PHE A 66 12.53 1.80 -11.06
CA PHE A 66 13.40 2.46 -10.11
C PHE A 66 13.29 3.98 -10.19
N ASP A 67 13.48 4.63 -9.06
CA ASP A 67 13.72 6.05 -8.97
C ASP A 67 14.80 6.32 -7.91
N LYS A 68 15.82 7.09 -8.27
CA LYS A 68 16.98 7.39 -7.40
C LYS A 68 16.61 8.08 -6.08
N LYS A 69 15.55 8.89 -6.06
CA LYS A 69 15.04 9.59 -4.88
C LYS A 69 14.44 8.62 -3.87
N ILE A 70 13.77 7.57 -4.35
CA ILE A 70 13.22 6.49 -3.52
C ILE A 70 14.34 5.52 -3.14
N GLY A 71 15.18 5.14 -4.10
CA GLY A 71 16.39 4.36 -3.88
C GLY A 71 16.14 2.90 -3.49
N LEU A 72 14.97 2.36 -3.79
CA LEU A 72 14.58 0.95 -3.63
C LEU A 72 13.99 0.45 -4.95
N PRO A 73 13.94 -0.88 -5.22
CA PRO A 73 13.05 -1.43 -6.23
C PRO A 73 11.61 -1.03 -5.93
N ILE A 74 10.87 -0.69 -6.99
CA ILE A 74 9.50 -0.21 -6.89
C ILE A 74 8.62 -1.02 -7.81
N VAL A 75 7.46 -1.45 -7.33
CA VAL A 75 6.32 -1.79 -8.18
C VAL A 75 5.34 -0.62 -8.15
N ALA A 76 4.93 -0.16 -9.33
CA ALA A 76 3.90 0.85 -9.49
C ALA A 76 2.70 0.22 -10.17
N GLU A 77 1.50 0.68 -9.78
CA GLU A 77 0.25 0.06 -10.20
C GLU A 77 -0.76 1.12 -10.63
N ILE A 78 -1.31 0.97 -11.84
CA ILE A 78 -2.50 1.71 -12.24
C ILE A 78 -3.71 0.90 -11.77
N MET A 79 -4.48 1.45 -10.84
CA MET A 79 -5.72 0.82 -10.39
C MET A 79 -6.81 0.91 -11.46
N ASN A 80 -7.63 -0.13 -11.65
CA ASN A 80 -8.68 -0.17 -12.68
C ASN A 80 -8.14 0.14 -14.10
N ALA A 81 -6.97 -0.37 -14.44
CA ALA A 81 -6.19 0.09 -15.60
C ALA A 81 -6.86 -0.08 -16.96
N LYS A 82 -7.85 -0.96 -17.09
CA LYS A 82 -8.63 -1.15 -18.33
C LYS A 82 -9.43 0.08 -18.74
N GLU A 83 -9.64 1.03 -17.84
CA GLU A 83 -10.35 2.28 -18.12
C GLU A 83 -9.42 3.37 -18.66
N PHE A 84 -8.10 3.12 -18.70
CA PHE A 84 -7.06 4.12 -18.97
C PHE A 84 -6.04 3.61 -20.00
N ASP A 85 -6.52 3.22 -21.18
CA ASP A 85 -5.68 2.69 -22.26
C ASP A 85 -4.50 3.62 -22.62
N ASP A 86 -4.70 4.94 -22.63
CA ASP A 86 -3.64 5.91 -22.90
C ASP A 86 -2.51 5.86 -21.86
N ALA A 87 -2.85 5.66 -20.59
CA ALA A 87 -1.86 5.55 -19.52
C ALA A 87 -1.12 4.21 -19.58
N VAL A 88 -1.84 3.12 -19.88
CA VAL A 88 -1.24 1.79 -20.12
C VAL A 88 -0.25 1.86 -21.28
N GLN A 89 -0.66 2.43 -22.41
CA GLN A 89 0.20 2.61 -23.59
C GLN A 89 1.42 3.46 -23.24
N LYS A 90 1.24 4.54 -22.47
CA LYS A 90 2.35 5.38 -22.04
C LYS A 90 3.39 4.63 -21.19
N VAL A 91 2.95 3.72 -20.31
CA VAL A 91 3.87 2.85 -19.57
C VAL A 91 4.64 1.94 -20.51
N HIS A 92 3.96 1.33 -21.49
CA HIS A 92 4.61 0.45 -22.49
C HIS A 92 5.61 1.21 -23.37
N ASP A 93 5.30 2.45 -23.76
CA ASP A 93 6.21 3.29 -24.55
C ASP A 93 7.52 3.62 -23.80
N PHE A 94 7.48 3.61 -22.46
CA PHE A 94 8.64 3.86 -21.59
C PHE A 94 9.30 2.57 -21.09
N GLU A 95 8.74 1.39 -21.36
CA GLU A 95 9.27 0.11 -20.91
C GLU A 95 10.65 -0.17 -21.53
N GLY A 96 11.68 -0.25 -20.69
CA GLY A 96 13.06 -0.52 -21.10
C GLY A 96 13.46 -1.98 -21.21
N LYS A 97 12.59 -2.92 -20.81
CA LYS A 97 12.85 -4.37 -20.73
C LYS A 97 14.18 -4.69 -20.03
N GLY A 98 14.34 -4.13 -18.84
CA GLY A 98 15.55 -4.23 -18.01
C GLY A 98 16.64 -3.17 -18.31
N LYS A 99 16.50 -2.39 -19.39
CA LYS A 99 17.44 -1.33 -19.77
C LYS A 99 16.68 -0.02 -20.07
N PRO A 100 16.12 0.64 -19.04
CA PRO A 100 15.38 1.90 -19.23
C PRO A 100 16.29 2.97 -19.87
N LEU A 101 15.78 3.60 -20.93
CA LEU A 101 16.47 4.69 -21.63
C LEU A 101 15.88 6.07 -21.30
N ASN A 102 14.61 6.09 -20.89
CA ASN A 102 13.85 7.30 -20.58
C ASN A 102 13.23 7.21 -19.18
N LYS A 103 12.77 8.36 -18.66
CA LYS A 103 12.12 8.45 -17.36
C LYS A 103 10.70 8.94 -17.52
N LEU A 104 9.75 8.16 -17.02
CA LEU A 104 8.33 8.47 -17.01
C LEU A 104 8.02 9.36 -15.78
N PRO A 105 7.52 10.59 -15.95
CA PRO A 105 6.98 11.35 -14.84
C PRO A 105 5.80 10.59 -14.24
N LEU A 106 5.89 10.25 -12.96
CA LEU A 106 4.90 9.44 -12.26
C LEU A 106 4.57 10.11 -10.93
N THR A 107 3.28 10.27 -10.64
CA THR A 107 2.79 10.59 -9.30
C THR A 107 1.85 9.49 -8.85
N GLY A 108 1.96 9.08 -7.60
CA GLY A 108 0.99 8.15 -7.02
C GLY A 108 1.15 8.06 -5.52
N VAL A 109 0.26 7.31 -4.90
CA VAL A 109 0.31 7.01 -3.48
C VAL A 109 1.54 6.18 -3.18
N TRP A 110 2.37 6.63 -2.24
CA TRP A 110 3.50 5.81 -1.81
C TRP A 110 3.08 4.83 -0.71
N ARG A 111 3.63 3.63 -0.79
CA ARG A 111 3.41 2.56 0.18
C ARG A 111 4.76 1.91 0.50
N LEU A 112 5.02 1.72 1.79
CA LEU A 112 6.07 0.82 2.27
C LEU A 112 5.37 -0.35 2.94
N TRP A 113 5.42 -1.52 2.31
CA TRP A 113 4.68 -2.70 2.74
C TRP A 113 5.38 -3.98 2.27
N CYS A 114 5.43 -4.99 3.13
CA CYS A 114 6.11 -6.25 2.84
C CYS A 114 5.12 -7.27 2.25
N GLU A 115 4.55 -6.98 1.09
CA GLU A 115 3.65 -7.90 0.38
C GLU A 115 4.42 -9.02 -0.33
N HIS A 116 5.43 -8.63 -1.10
CA HIS A 116 6.23 -9.52 -1.95
C HIS A 116 7.74 -9.34 -1.70
N PRO A 117 8.25 -9.65 -0.49
CA PRO A 117 9.67 -9.48 -0.18
C PRO A 117 10.58 -10.47 -0.89
N GLY A 118 10.03 -11.54 -1.49
CA GLY A 118 10.80 -12.65 -2.06
C GLY A 118 11.77 -13.27 -1.05
N ASP A 119 12.88 -13.80 -1.55
CA ASP A 119 13.99 -14.34 -0.75
C ASP A 119 15.03 -13.25 -0.39
N ILE A 120 14.62 -11.98 -0.36
CA ILE A 120 15.49 -10.85 -0.04
C ILE A 120 15.38 -10.51 1.45
N GLU A 121 16.48 -10.69 2.17
CA GLU A 121 16.54 -10.40 3.60
C GLU A 121 16.62 -8.89 3.92
N ALA A 122 17.20 -8.08 3.00
CA ALA A 122 17.51 -6.69 3.29
C ALA A 122 17.30 -5.73 2.10
N PHE A 123 16.43 -4.75 2.31
CA PHE A 123 16.17 -3.61 1.43
C PHE A 123 16.85 -2.36 2.00
N LYS A 124 17.72 -1.70 1.23
CA LYS A 124 18.47 -0.52 1.70
C LYS A 124 18.46 0.63 0.70
N GLN A 125 17.95 1.79 1.13
CA GLN A 125 17.87 2.97 0.27
C GLN A 125 19.22 3.42 -0.29
N GLY A 126 19.29 3.53 -1.61
CA GLY A 126 20.44 4.02 -2.36
C GLY A 126 21.58 3.03 -2.56
N LYS A 127 21.38 1.76 -2.17
CA LYS A 127 22.23 0.63 -2.56
C LYS A 127 21.31 -0.51 -2.98
N THR A 128 20.88 -0.52 -4.24
CA THR A 128 20.09 -1.63 -4.76
C THR A 128 21.04 -2.70 -5.29
N ASN A 129 21.16 -3.80 -4.55
CA ASN A 129 21.73 -5.05 -5.03
C ASN A 129 20.62 -5.98 -5.57
N ILE A 130 19.37 -5.50 -5.59
CA ILE A 130 18.22 -6.26 -6.03
C ILE A 130 18.04 -5.94 -7.51
N GLU A 131 18.19 -6.96 -8.33
CA GLU A 131 17.96 -6.86 -9.76
C GLU A 131 16.46 -6.87 -10.02
N ILE A 132 16.03 -5.96 -10.90
CA ILE A 132 14.66 -5.92 -11.40
C ILE A 132 14.68 -6.70 -12.70
N GLU A 133 14.08 -7.89 -12.70
CA GLU A 133 14.13 -8.84 -13.82
C GLU A 133 12.76 -9.13 -14.45
N ASN A 134 11.68 -8.69 -13.79
CA ASN A 134 10.31 -8.89 -14.23
C ASN A 134 9.40 -7.76 -13.70
N THR A 135 8.09 -7.90 -13.88
CA THR A 135 7.07 -6.91 -13.53
C THR A 135 6.71 -6.87 -12.05
N ASN A 136 7.14 -7.87 -11.27
CA ASN A 136 6.90 -7.99 -9.84
C ASN A 136 8.16 -8.58 -9.14
N PRO A 137 9.29 -7.86 -9.17
CA PRO A 137 10.50 -8.31 -8.48
C PRO A 137 10.27 -8.26 -6.96
N PRO A 138 11.15 -8.88 -6.15
CA PRO A 138 11.16 -8.66 -4.72
C PRO A 138 11.20 -7.16 -4.36
N HIS A 139 10.19 -6.70 -3.63
CA HIS A 139 10.04 -5.28 -3.30
C HIS A 139 9.34 -5.08 -1.95
N VAL A 140 9.53 -3.87 -1.41
CA VAL A 140 8.85 -3.40 -0.19
C VAL A 140 8.29 -1.98 -0.36
N PHE A 141 8.62 -1.34 -1.48
CA PHE A 141 8.16 0.01 -1.78
C PHE A 141 7.32 -0.04 -3.04
N GLU A 142 6.18 0.65 -2.99
CA GLU A 142 5.24 0.72 -4.09
C GLU A 142 4.81 2.16 -4.35
N ILE A 143 4.43 2.42 -5.60
CA ILE A 143 3.59 3.55 -5.98
C ILE A 143 2.23 2.97 -6.37
N HIS A 144 1.39 2.75 -5.37
CA HIS A 144 0.13 2.03 -5.49
C HIS A 144 -0.95 2.80 -4.72
N PRO A 145 -1.97 3.34 -5.39
CA PRO A 145 -2.12 3.44 -6.85
C PRO A 145 -1.36 4.65 -7.44
N ALA A 146 -1.02 4.57 -8.72
CA ALA A 146 -0.65 5.72 -9.54
C ALA A 146 -1.84 6.67 -9.66
N THR A 147 -1.61 7.97 -9.47
CA THR A 147 -2.63 9.02 -9.60
C THR A 147 -2.36 9.94 -10.78
N GLN A 148 -1.17 9.87 -11.37
CA GLN A 148 -0.84 10.60 -12.59
C GLN A 148 0.32 9.91 -13.31
N ILE A 149 0.17 9.70 -14.62
CA ILE A 149 1.24 9.23 -15.52
C ILE A 149 1.46 10.26 -16.61
N ASP A 150 2.67 10.82 -16.68
CA ASP A 150 2.97 11.98 -17.51
C ASP A 150 1.98 13.12 -17.23
N THR A 151 1.10 13.45 -18.20
CA THR A 151 0.03 14.44 -18.05
C THR A 151 -1.34 13.82 -17.81
N ILE A 152 -1.45 12.50 -17.82
CA ILE A 152 -2.72 11.77 -17.70
C ILE A 152 -3.08 11.65 -16.21
N ASP A 153 -4.23 12.21 -15.84
CA ASP A 153 -4.80 12.08 -14.50
C ASP A 153 -5.45 10.71 -14.33
N LEU A 154 -5.12 10.04 -13.22
CA LEU A 154 -5.63 8.72 -12.86
C LEU A 154 -6.41 8.77 -11.54
N SER A 155 -6.68 9.95 -10.98
CA SER A 155 -7.41 10.06 -9.71
C SER A 155 -8.79 9.40 -9.74
N SER A 156 -9.44 9.39 -10.91
CA SER A 156 -10.74 8.73 -11.11
C SER A 156 -10.64 7.22 -11.25
N SER A 157 -9.43 6.64 -11.28
CA SER A 157 -9.22 5.19 -11.26
C SER A 157 -9.32 4.60 -9.84
N LEU A 158 -9.30 5.46 -8.82
CA LEU A 158 -9.46 5.10 -7.41
C LEU A 158 -10.95 4.90 -7.08
N HIS A 159 -11.46 3.75 -7.48
CA HIS A 159 -12.83 3.30 -7.23
C HIS A 159 -12.89 1.76 -7.15
N LYS A 160 -14.06 1.22 -6.80
CA LYS A 160 -14.26 -0.23 -6.66
C LYS A 160 -13.87 -1.01 -7.93
N ILE A 161 -12.99 -1.99 -7.76
CA ILE A 161 -12.63 -2.95 -8.80
C ILE A 161 -13.81 -3.91 -9.04
N ASN A 162 -14.34 -3.87 -10.25
CA ASN A 162 -15.46 -4.73 -10.66
C ASN A 162 -15.02 -6.20 -10.79
N GLY A 163 -15.71 -7.08 -10.07
CA GLY A 163 -15.48 -8.52 -10.09
C GLY A 163 -14.31 -9.00 -9.22
N TYR A 164 -13.72 -8.11 -8.41
CA TYR A 164 -12.71 -8.50 -7.42
C TYR A 164 -13.35 -8.92 -6.10
N THR A 165 -12.73 -9.89 -5.44
CA THR A 165 -13.06 -10.27 -4.07
C THR A 165 -12.01 -9.70 -3.12
N TYR A 166 -12.41 -8.69 -2.37
CA TYR A 166 -11.57 -8.01 -1.39
C TYR A 166 -11.18 -8.93 -0.23
N LYS A 167 -10.13 -8.54 0.49
CA LYS A 167 -9.76 -9.22 1.73
C LYS A 167 -10.75 -8.86 2.82
N ASP A 168 -11.10 -9.88 3.59
CA ASP A 168 -11.87 -9.75 4.82
C ASP A 168 -11.14 -8.85 5.82
N ALA A 169 -11.89 -7.94 6.44
CA ALA A 169 -11.30 -6.94 7.32
C ALA A 169 -10.76 -7.56 8.62
N GLU A 170 -11.51 -8.47 9.25
CA GLU A 170 -11.12 -9.09 10.51
C GLU A 170 -9.77 -9.82 10.36
N ASP A 171 -9.67 -10.65 9.32
CA ASP A 171 -8.43 -11.38 8.98
C ASP A 171 -7.27 -10.42 8.68
N ALA A 172 -7.51 -9.39 7.86
CA ALA A 172 -6.49 -8.44 7.44
C ALA A 172 -5.97 -7.61 8.64
N PHE A 173 -6.85 -6.96 9.38
CA PHE A 173 -6.48 -6.10 10.51
C PHE A 173 -5.90 -6.88 11.68
N SER A 174 -6.35 -8.11 11.91
CA SER A 174 -5.74 -9.01 12.89
C SER A 174 -4.28 -9.30 12.53
N ARG A 175 -3.98 -9.60 11.25
CA ARG A 175 -2.60 -9.79 10.78
C ARG A 175 -1.76 -8.53 10.94
N TYR A 176 -2.28 -7.37 10.52
CA TYR A 176 -1.54 -6.10 10.58
C TYR A 176 -1.19 -5.73 12.03
N SER A 177 -2.16 -5.84 12.93
CA SER A 177 -2.03 -5.40 14.32
C SER A 177 -1.13 -6.30 15.16
N ASN A 178 -0.99 -7.58 14.79
CA ASN A 178 -0.18 -8.56 15.51
C ASN A 178 1.24 -8.71 14.96
N LEU A 179 1.60 -7.98 13.91
CA LEU A 179 2.90 -8.13 13.27
C LEU A 179 4.01 -7.53 14.13
N ARG A 180 5.01 -8.35 14.47
CA ARG A 180 6.17 -7.89 15.24
C ARG A 180 7.02 -6.93 14.43
N CYS A 181 7.54 -5.91 15.11
CA CYS A 181 8.44 -4.93 14.51
C CYS A 181 9.57 -4.64 15.48
N LYS A 182 10.79 -4.52 14.94
CA LYS A 182 11.95 -4.00 15.65
C LYS A 182 12.55 -2.83 14.90
N ILE A 183 12.79 -1.73 15.61
CA ILE A 183 13.37 -0.51 15.07
C ILE A 183 14.80 -0.36 15.59
N LYS A 184 15.75 -0.17 14.68
CA LYS A 184 17.12 0.23 14.97
C LYS A 184 17.39 1.58 14.31
N GLN A 185 18.24 2.41 14.88
CA GLN A 185 18.57 3.70 14.28
C GLN A 185 20.04 4.06 14.41
N THR A 186 20.50 4.86 13.45
CA THR A 186 21.77 5.56 13.48
C THR A 186 21.53 7.06 13.42
N ALA A 187 22.60 7.85 13.32
CA ALA A 187 22.48 9.28 13.05
C ALA A 187 21.75 9.59 11.72
N LYS A 188 21.85 8.72 10.71
CA LYS A 188 21.35 9.00 9.34
C LYS A 188 20.21 8.10 8.88
N THR A 189 20.02 6.95 9.52
CA THR A 189 19.09 5.92 9.05
C THR A 189 18.20 5.39 10.16
N ILE A 190 17.04 4.87 9.75
CA ILE A 190 16.18 4.02 10.57
C ILE A 190 16.05 2.68 9.83
N THR A 191 16.21 1.60 10.57
CA THR A 191 16.04 0.23 10.10
C THR A 191 14.82 -0.38 10.77
N ILE A 192 13.94 -0.95 9.98
CA ILE A 192 12.70 -1.63 10.39
C ILE A 192 12.87 -3.11 10.08
N GLU A 193 12.75 -3.96 11.09
CA GLU A 193 12.79 -5.42 10.97
C GLU A 193 11.39 -5.95 11.24
N THR A 194 10.82 -6.70 10.30
CA THR A 194 9.47 -7.27 10.39
C THR A 194 9.35 -8.53 9.53
N ASN A 195 8.15 -9.08 9.32
CA ASN A 195 7.92 -10.26 8.48
C ASN A 195 7.01 -9.91 7.29
N GLY A 196 6.88 -10.84 6.35
CA GLY A 196 5.92 -10.72 5.26
C GLY A 196 4.50 -10.60 5.81
N ILE A 197 3.72 -9.66 5.28
CA ILE A 197 2.38 -9.33 5.80
C ILE A 197 1.31 -9.86 4.86
N GLY A 198 1.57 -9.77 3.54
CA GLY A 198 0.57 -10.01 2.51
C GLY A 198 -0.58 -9.00 2.60
N TYR A 199 -1.73 -9.41 2.07
CA TYR A 199 -3.03 -8.74 2.15
C TYR A 199 -3.00 -7.28 1.65
N ASN A 200 -3.43 -7.13 0.40
CA ASN A 200 -3.74 -5.83 -0.18
C ASN A 200 -5.23 -5.51 0.01
N TYR A 201 -5.80 -4.64 -0.83
CA TYR A 201 -7.22 -4.27 -0.95
C TYR A 201 -8.17 -4.97 0.04
N VAL A 202 -8.42 -4.29 1.15
CA VAL A 202 -9.28 -4.72 2.25
C VAL A 202 -10.58 -3.95 2.17
N ASP A 203 -11.70 -4.66 2.21
CA ASP A 203 -13.04 -4.11 2.32
C ASP A 203 -13.33 -3.85 3.81
N PHE A 204 -13.78 -2.65 4.19
CA PHE A 204 -14.20 -2.36 5.56
C PHE A 204 -15.05 -1.09 5.66
N TRP A 205 -15.82 -1.01 6.74
CA TRP A 205 -16.46 0.23 7.16
C TRP A 205 -15.58 1.06 8.06
N LEU A 206 -15.61 2.38 7.87
CA LEU A 206 -14.96 3.34 8.78
C LEU A 206 -15.98 4.33 9.32
N LYS A 207 -15.74 4.78 10.56
CA LYS A 207 -16.45 5.90 11.21
C LYS A 207 -15.46 6.98 11.59
N PHE A 208 -15.72 8.23 11.22
CA PHE A 208 -14.84 9.34 11.55
C PHE A 208 -14.87 9.66 13.06
N ASN A 209 -13.70 9.71 13.71
CA ASN A 209 -13.62 9.95 15.17
C ASN A 209 -13.59 11.43 15.55
N ASN A 210 -13.22 12.31 14.62
CA ASN A 210 -12.99 13.72 14.86
C ASN A 210 -13.36 14.55 13.63
N THR A 211 -13.58 15.85 13.84
CA THR A 211 -13.75 16.85 12.78
C THR A 211 -12.41 17.45 12.33
N ASP A 212 -11.41 17.45 13.22
CA ASP A 212 -10.10 18.10 12.97
C ASP A 212 -9.16 17.15 12.23
N ASN A 213 -9.50 16.86 10.99
CA ASN A 213 -8.67 16.06 10.10
C ASN A 213 -7.36 16.81 9.76
N LEU A 214 -6.25 16.09 9.69
CA LEU A 214 -4.97 16.65 9.26
C LEU A 214 -4.97 16.82 7.73
N VAL A 215 -5.25 18.03 7.27
CA VAL A 215 -5.15 18.38 5.85
C VAL A 215 -3.69 18.62 5.47
N VAL A 216 -3.25 17.99 4.38
CA VAL A 216 -1.90 18.13 3.82
C VAL A 216 -1.98 18.55 2.36
N SER A 217 -0.84 18.86 1.73
CA SER A 217 -0.81 19.39 0.36
C SER A 217 -1.43 18.45 -0.68
N ASP A 218 -1.36 17.15 -0.44
CA ASP A 218 -1.71 16.07 -1.36
C ASP A 218 -2.83 15.14 -0.83
N GLY A 219 -3.57 15.58 0.19
CA GLY A 219 -4.70 14.81 0.74
C GLY A 219 -5.10 15.25 2.14
N LEU A 220 -5.74 14.34 2.86
CA LEU A 220 -6.04 14.50 4.28
C LEU A 220 -5.85 13.16 5.02
N PHE A 221 -5.58 13.25 6.32
CA PHE A 221 -5.59 12.12 7.23
C PHE A 221 -6.68 12.32 8.28
N ALA A 222 -7.47 11.28 8.52
CA ALA A 222 -8.45 11.21 9.60
C ALA A 222 -8.09 10.07 10.56
N PHE A 223 -8.50 10.19 11.83
CA PHE A 223 -8.58 9.01 12.69
C PHE A 223 -9.99 8.44 12.61
N CYS A 224 -10.08 7.13 12.39
CA CYS A 224 -11.34 6.44 12.23
C CYS A 224 -11.44 5.25 13.19
N THR A 225 -12.67 4.92 13.58
CA THR A 225 -13.04 3.60 14.06
C THR A 225 -13.26 2.71 12.84
N ILE A 226 -12.79 1.47 12.89
CA ILE A 226 -12.89 0.49 11.79
C ILE A 226 -13.80 -0.64 12.21
N TYR A 227 -14.70 -1.03 11.32
CA TYR A 227 -15.62 -2.15 11.46
C TYR A 227 -15.43 -3.16 10.32
N ASN A 228 -15.96 -4.37 10.49
CA ASN A 228 -15.90 -5.41 9.47
C ASN A 228 -16.72 -5.07 8.23
N SER A 229 -16.54 -5.81 7.13
CA SER A 229 -17.21 -5.59 5.84
C SER A 229 -18.73 -5.79 5.90
N ASP A 230 -19.21 -6.65 6.80
CA ASP A 230 -20.63 -6.98 7.00
C ASP A 230 -21.35 -6.05 7.98
N PHE A 231 -20.65 -5.05 8.53
CA PHE A 231 -21.20 -4.07 9.44
C PHE A 231 -22.39 -3.30 8.84
N ASP A 232 -23.46 -3.17 9.62
CA ASP A 232 -24.59 -2.30 9.31
C ASP A 232 -24.48 -0.98 10.12
N PRO A 233 -24.32 0.19 9.48
CA PRO A 233 -24.30 1.47 10.18
C PRO A 233 -25.61 1.82 10.89
N GLN A 234 -26.69 1.08 10.65
CA GLN A 234 -27.97 1.23 11.35
C GLN A 234 -28.08 0.34 12.61
N ASP A 235 -27.15 -0.59 12.83
CA ASP A 235 -27.13 -1.42 14.04
C ASP A 235 -26.76 -0.58 15.28
N GLU A 236 -27.61 -0.65 16.30
CA GLU A 236 -27.42 0.07 17.56
C GLU A 236 -26.26 -0.50 18.39
N ASP A 237 -26.00 -1.81 18.29
CA ASP A 237 -25.00 -2.50 19.10
C ASP A 237 -23.57 -2.36 18.54
N GLN A 238 -23.44 -2.04 17.25
CA GLN A 238 -22.16 -1.86 16.54
C GLN A 238 -21.16 -3.00 16.81
N GLY A 239 -21.65 -4.25 16.73
CA GLY A 239 -20.93 -5.46 17.16
C GLY A 239 -19.66 -5.78 16.36
N ASP A 240 -19.55 -5.30 15.12
CA ASP A 240 -18.48 -5.67 14.18
C ASP A 240 -17.23 -4.80 14.28
N LEU A 241 -16.95 -4.28 15.47
CA LEU A 241 -15.82 -3.40 15.73
C LEU A 241 -14.48 -4.15 15.59
N ILE A 242 -13.58 -3.62 14.75
CA ILE A 242 -12.21 -4.10 14.59
C ILE A 242 -11.22 -3.27 15.42
N THR A 243 -11.28 -1.95 15.31
CA THR A 243 -10.42 -1.06 16.11
C THR A 243 -11.02 0.32 16.28
N HIS A 244 -10.89 0.89 17.49
CA HIS A 244 -11.41 2.21 17.81
C HIS A 244 -10.65 3.36 17.15
N LYS A 245 -9.39 3.15 16.73
CA LYS A 245 -8.56 4.25 16.27
C LYS A 245 -7.48 3.78 15.31
N LEU A 246 -7.68 4.08 14.04
CA LEU A 246 -6.72 3.91 12.97
C LEU A 246 -6.60 5.19 12.15
N ARG A 247 -5.39 5.51 11.69
CA ARG A 247 -5.18 6.64 10.77
C ARG A 247 -5.53 6.18 9.36
N VAL A 248 -6.48 6.87 8.71
CA VAL A 248 -6.90 6.63 7.34
C VAL A 248 -6.58 7.86 6.49
N ALA A 249 -6.02 7.64 5.31
CA ALA A 249 -5.59 8.67 4.37
C ALA A 249 -6.49 8.72 3.14
N PHE A 250 -6.82 9.93 2.69
CA PHE A 250 -7.65 10.18 1.50
C PHE A 250 -6.91 11.11 0.54
N VAL A 251 -6.72 10.64 -0.70
CA VAL A 251 -5.82 11.24 -1.69
C VAL A 251 -6.49 12.41 -2.40
N LYS A 252 -5.84 13.58 -2.41
CA LYS A 252 -6.42 14.76 -3.06
C LYS A 252 -6.68 14.50 -4.55
N GLY A 253 -7.88 14.88 -4.99
CA GLY A 253 -8.34 14.71 -6.38
C GLY A 253 -9.16 13.45 -6.60
N SER A 254 -9.24 12.52 -5.65
CA SER A 254 -10.18 11.39 -5.72
C SER A 254 -11.56 11.75 -5.16
N SER A 255 -12.58 11.00 -5.58
CA SER A 255 -13.95 11.10 -5.06
C SER A 255 -14.00 10.94 -3.54
N LEU A 256 -13.24 9.98 -3.01
CA LEU A 256 -13.13 9.70 -1.59
C LEU A 256 -12.58 10.89 -0.78
N TYR A 257 -11.61 11.65 -1.32
CA TYR A 257 -11.14 12.87 -0.67
C TYR A 257 -12.21 13.95 -0.64
N ASP A 258 -12.94 14.12 -1.74
CA ASP A 258 -14.04 15.09 -1.79
C ASP A 258 -15.15 14.74 -0.81
N LYS A 259 -15.52 13.45 -0.70
CA LYS A 259 -16.47 12.96 0.31
C LYS A 259 -15.94 13.18 1.72
N ALA A 260 -14.72 12.73 2.02
CA ALA A 260 -14.12 12.81 3.36
C ALA A 260 -14.00 14.24 3.91
N LYS A 261 -13.88 15.27 3.05
CA LYS A 261 -13.91 16.68 3.49
C LYS A 261 -15.26 17.12 4.06
N THR A 262 -16.35 16.47 3.64
CA THR A 262 -17.71 16.84 4.02
C THR A 262 -18.21 16.06 5.23
N LEU A 263 -17.59 14.91 5.51
CA LEU A 263 -17.96 14.02 6.60
C LEU A 263 -17.55 14.60 7.95
N LYS A 264 -18.40 14.37 8.94
CA LYS A 264 -18.26 14.81 10.32
C LYS A 264 -17.94 13.62 11.22
N LYS A 265 -17.56 13.91 12.46
CA LYS A 265 -17.45 12.90 13.50
C LYS A 265 -18.77 12.09 13.59
N GLY A 266 -18.65 10.77 13.56
CA GLY A 266 -19.77 9.84 13.62
C GLY A 266 -20.28 9.38 12.25
N ASP A 267 -19.93 10.09 11.17
CA ASP A 267 -20.31 9.66 9.83
C ASP A 267 -19.52 8.42 9.42
N PHE A 268 -20.18 7.57 8.63
CA PHE A 268 -19.64 6.31 8.13
C PHE A 268 -19.28 6.38 6.66
N LEU A 269 -18.36 5.50 6.25
CA LEU A 269 -18.00 5.29 4.86
C LEU A 269 -17.60 3.83 4.65
N HIS A 270 -18.11 3.21 3.59
CA HIS A 270 -17.74 1.85 3.20
C HIS A 270 -16.67 1.91 2.11
N VAL A 271 -15.48 1.38 2.40
CA VAL A 271 -14.32 1.57 1.51
C VAL A 271 -13.55 0.30 1.27
N VAL A 272 -12.80 0.33 0.17
CA VAL A 272 -11.60 -0.46 -0.02
C VAL A 272 -10.40 0.38 0.40
N GLY A 273 -9.51 -0.22 1.20
CA GLY A 273 -8.25 0.41 1.57
C GLY A 273 -7.04 -0.51 1.43
N ILE A 274 -5.88 0.12 1.30
CA ILE A 274 -4.58 -0.55 1.23
C ILE A 274 -3.69 -0.13 2.41
N PRO A 275 -2.97 -1.05 3.05
CA PRO A 275 -2.16 -0.73 4.22
C PRO A 275 -0.79 -0.18 3.83
N ARG A 276 -0.21 0.66 4.69
CA ARG A 276 1.21 1.02 4.60
C ARG A 276 1.81 1.25 5.98
N ILE A 277 3.13 1.09 6.09
CA ILE A 277 3.84 1.42 7.33
C ILE A 277 3.72 2.92 7.62
N SER A 278 3.31 3.26 8.84
CA SER A 278 3.18 4.64 9.27
C SER A 278 4.55 5.24 9.60
N LEU A 279 5.14 5.92 8.63
CA LEU A 279 6.42 6.61 8.79
C LEU A 279 6.39 7.68 9.89
N THR A 280 5.22 8.24 10.22
CA THR A 280 5.08 9.18 11.34
C THR A 280 5.31 8.48 12.68
N LEU A 281 4.71 7.30 12.88
CA LEU A 281 4.94 6.53 14.10
C LEU A 281 6.34 5.93 14.16
N ILE A 282 6.92 5.50 13.03
CA ILE A 282 8.33 5.10 12.97
C ILE A 282 9.26 6.24 13.41
N SER A 283 9.04 7.45 12.87
CA SER A 283 9.80 8.66 13.23
C SER A 283 9.66 8.99 14.72
N TRP A 284 8.43 8.93 15.25
CA TRP A 284 8.16 9.17 16.66
C TRP A 284 8.85 8.14 17.57
N ARG A 285 8.72 6.83 17.27
CA ARG A 285 9.36 5.75 18.05
C ARG A 285 10.88 5.92 18.10
N ALA A 286 11.50 6.24 16.97
CA ALA A 286 12.93 6.51 16.92
C ALA A 286 13.32 7.74 17.76
N ALA A 287 12.53 8.82 17.74
CA ALA A 287 12.83 10.02 18.54
C ALA A 287 12.72 9.79 20.06
N HIS A 288 11.88 8.84 20.50
CA HIS A 288 11.63 8.58 21.93
C HIS A 288 12.42 7.38 22.49
N ALA A 289 13.24 6.73 21.67
CA ALA A 289 14.00 5.53 22.01
C ALA A 289 14.87 5.65 23.27
N ASN A 290 15.39 6.84 23.57
CA ASN A 290 16.27 7.05 24.73
C ASN A 290 15.48 7.10 26.06
N THR A 291 14.22 7.51 26.02
CA THR A 291 13.37 7.67 27.21
C THR A 291 12.34 6.55 27.34
N GLN A 292 11.99 5.89 26.23
CA GLN A 292 11.00 4.80 26.15
C GLN A 292 11.54 3.71 25.21
N PRO A 293 12.60 2.97 25.60
CA PRO A 293 13.26 2.01 24.72
C PRO A 293 12.33 0.89 24.20
N GLU A 294 11.28 0.55 24.95
CA GLU A 294 10.28 -0.46 24.60
C GLU A 294 9.50 -0.12 23.32
N VAL A 295 9.39 1.16 22.95
CA VAL A 295 8.67 1.58 21.74
C VAL A 295 9.35 1.06 20.47
N LEU A 296 10.63 0.70 20.54
CA LEU A 296 11.38 0.13 19.42
C LEU A 296 10.97 -1.31 19.09
N THR A 297 10.24 -1.99 19.97
CA THR A 297 9.85 -3.40 19.80
C THR A 297 8.34 -3.63 19.79
N TRP A 298 7.53 -2.57 19.83
CA TRP A 298 6.08 -2.68 19.64
C TRP A 298 5.74 -3.19 18.24
N ASN A 299 4.53 -3.70 18.06
CA ASN A 299 4.01 -4.16 16.77
C ASN A 299 4.13 -3.10 15.67
N LEU A 300 4.20 -3.55 14.41
CA LEU A 300 4.43 -2.69 13.25
C LEU A 300 3.36 -1.59 13.19
N PRO A 301 3.75 -0.30 13.21
CA PRO A 301 2.78 0.76 13.07
C PRO A 301 2.35 0.85 11.61
N PHE A 302 1.05 0.80 11.37
CA PHE A 302 0.46 0.93 10.05
C PHE A 302 -0.65 1.98 10.02
N GLU A 303 -1.01 2.37 8.80
CA GLU A 303 -2.14 3.20 8.47
C GLU A 303 -2.76 2.69 7.16
N ILE A 304 -3.98 3.12 6.86
CA ILE A 304 -4.68 2.73 5.63
C ILE A 304 -4.77 3.93 4.68
N VAL A 305 -4.62 3.69 3.39
CA VAL A 305 -5.04 4.62 2.34
C VAL A 305 -6.35 4.11 1.77
N ALA A 306 -7.41 4.92 1.82
CA ALA A 306 -8.68 4.60 1.18
C ALA A 306 -8.55 4.83 -0.34
N VAL A 307 -8.88 3.81 -1.13
CA VAL A 307 -8.63 3.78 -2.59
C VAL A 307 -9.88 3.49 -3.42
N GLY A 308 -10.98 3.07 -2.80
CA GLY A 308 -12.27 2.96 -3.49
C GLY A 308 -13.43 3.03 -2.51
N GLU A 309 -14.54 3.58 -2.95
CA GLU A 309 -15.83 3.52 -2.24
C GLU A 309 -16.62 2.29 -2.70
N LEU A 310 -17.31 1.62 -1.78
CA LEU A 310 -18.08 0.41 -2.09
C LEU A 310 -19.58 0.63 -2.29
N ASP A 311 -20.13 1.70 -1.71
CA ASP A 311 -21.57 2.05 -1.66
C ASP A 311 -21.89 3.48 -2.11
#